data_AF-A0A2T8KQH5-F1
#
_entry.id   AF-A0A2T8KQH5-F1
#
_cell.length_a   1.000
_cell.length_b   1.000
_cell.length_c   1.000
_cell.angle_alpha   90.00
_cell.angle_beta   90.00
_cell.angle_gamma   90.00
#
_symmetry.space_group_name_H-M   'P 1'
#
loop_
_entity.id
_entity.type
_entity.pdbx_description
1 polymer ?
#
loop_
_entity_poly.entity_id
_entity_poly.type
_entity_poly.pdbx_seq_one_letter_code
_entity_poly.pdbx_strand_id
1 'polypeptide(L)'
;MCEEVRRPTTKRKGKEKEVPRRGTNFSKEEDVVLCSAWLNISMDPIIGTGQSQGGFYKRMHEYFNANKPQGSTRSQNAIQNRWLLIQKCVNKFCGIKSIIDRRHESGKNEADRIEDEINMYEKEEPFQFLHCWKILRDQAKWNNKLLELNNSGGKTNEDNVDGPGCEGQLPSENNVHDRPEGRNSAKRRNRRESESSSSTAFEVLQRIHDSREKNQLKEEEQLQQILNRKDEKLNLQREVEHELLAKQNEAQLLTAEAGIMAVDLEKVAPHLKDYYIGMQREIMERRGFKSSSSNNA
;
A
#
# COMPACT_ATOMS: atom_id res chain seq x y z
N MET A 1 -68.19 40.63 45.35
CA MET A 1 -68.00 39.96 44.04
C MET A 1 -66.51 39.91 43.81
N CYS A 2 -65.91 38.73 43.95
CA CYS A 2 -64.47 38.52 43.75
C CYS A 2 -64.24 38.34 42.25
N GLU A 3 -63.52 39.26 41.63
CA GLU A 3 -63.24 39.25 40.19
C GLU A 3 -61.92 38.50 39.94
N GLU A 4 -62.00 37.51 39.06
CA GLU A 4 -60.98 36.51 38.80
C GLU A 4 -59.90 37.06 37.85
N VAL A 5 -58.71 37.35 38.40
CA VAL A 5 -57.54 37.78 37.61
C VAL A 5 -56.90 36.57 36.93
N ARG A 6 -57.17 36.38 35.62
CA ARG A 6 -56.48 35.39 34.77
C ARG A 6 -54.98 35.71 34.67
N ARG A 7 -54.14 34.72 34.99
CA ARG A 7 -52.67 34.78 34.84
C ARG A 7 -52.24 34.62 33.37
N PRO A 8 -51.22 35.36 32.88
CA PRO A 8 -50.65 35.13 31.56
C PRO A 8 -49.72 33.89 31.56
N THR A 9 -49.86 33.03 30.56
CA THR A 9 -49.03 31.83 30.37
C THR A 9 -47.71 32.19 29.67
N THR A 10 -46.59 32.10 30.39
CA THR A 10 -45.25 32.21 29.81
C THR A 10 -44.90 30.94 29.02
N LYS A 11 -44.90 31.03 27.68
CA LYS A 11 -44.37 29.99 26.80
C LYS A 11 -42.85 29.85 27.00
N ARG A 12 -42.40 28.72 27.54
CA ARG A 12 -40.99 28.34 27.60
C ARG A 12 -40.45 28.14 26.18
N LYS A 13 -39.48 28.96 25.76
CA LYS A 13 -38.67 28.70 24.56
C LYS A 13 -37.88 27.41 24.76
N GLY A 14 -38.18 26.39 23.97
CA GLY A 14 -37.38 25.17 23.92
C GLY A 14 -35.99 25.50 23.39
N LYS A 15 -34.94 25.02 24.08
CA LYS A 15 -33.58 25.00 23.54
C LYS A 15 -33.58 24.05 22.33
N GLU A 16 -33.38 24.60 21.14
CA GLU A 16 -33.00 23.79 19.98
C GLU A 16 -31.71 23.04 20.34
N LYS A 17 -31.79 21.70 20.34
CA LYS A 17 -30.59 20.87 20.37
C LYS A 17 -29.94 21.01 19.00
N GLU A 18 -28.85 21.77 18.91
CA GLU A 18 -27.98 21.70 17.74
C GLU A 18 -27.52 20.26 17.58
N VAL A 19 -28.01 19.60 16.51
CA VAL A 19 -27.52 18.29 16.12
C VAL A 19 -26.07 18.50 15.68
N PRO A 20 -25.08 17.84 16.30
CA PRO A 20 -23.68 18.02 15.93
C PRO A 20 -23.52 17.64 14.46
N ARG A 21 -23.20 18.63 13.62
CA ARG A 21 -22.91 18.40 12.20
C ARG A 21 -21.74 17.43 12.13
N ARG A 22 -21.95 16.28 11.47
CA ARG A 22 -20.89 15.31 11.21
C ARG A 22 -19.78 16.03 10.46
N GLY A 23 -18.55 15.97 10.97
CA GLY A 23 -17.39 16.57 10.32
C GLY A 23 -17.22 16.03 8.89
N THR A 24 -16.54 16.80 8.04
CA THR A 24 -16.20 16.37 6.67
C THR A 24 -15.42 15.06 6.68
N ASN A 25 -15.53 14.24 5.62
CA ASN A 25 -14.72 13.02 5.53
C ASN A 25 -13.23 13.35 5.43
N PHE A 26 -12.38 12.42 5.87
CA PHE A 26 -10.94 12.55 5.69
C PHE A 26 -10.56 12.34 4.24
N SER A 27 -9.65 13.16 3.74
CA SER A 27 -9.07 13.08 2.41
C SER A 27 -7.84 12.16 2.38
N LYS A 28 -7.41 11.76 1.17
CA LYS A 28 -6.19 10.95 1.00
C LYS A 28 -4.95 11.72 1.45
N GLU A 29 -4.92 13.03 1.20
CA GLU A 29 -3.84 13.92 1.61
C GLU A 29 -3.74 14.00 3.13
N GLU A 30 -4.88 14.09 3.83
CA GLU A 30 -4.90 14.03 5.30
C GLU A 30 -4.37 12.69 5.83
N ASP A 31 -4.74 11.57 5.19
CA ASP A 31 -4.24 10.24 5.58
C ASP A 31 -2.72 10.11 5.37
N VAL A 32 -2.17 10.68 4.29
CA VAL A 32 -0.71 10.72 4.04
C VAL A 32 0.01 11.46 5.17
N VAL A 33 -0.53 12.59 5.63
CA VAL A 33 0.02 13.34 6.77
C VAL A 33 -0.04 12.50 8.05
N LEU A 34 -1.11 11.73 8.26
CA LEU A 34 -1.22 10.82 9.42
C LEU A 34 -0.18 9.69 9.39
N CYS A 35 0.05 9.07 8.23
CA CYS A 35 1.13 8.09 8.05
C CYS A 35 2.50 8.70 8.36
N SER A 36 2.76 9.91 7.87
CA SER A 36 4.01 10.64 8.09
C SER A 36 4.20 10.98 9.57
N ALA A 37 3.15 11.43 10.25
CA ALA A 37 3.14 11.70 11.68
C ALA A 37 3.47 10.44 12.50
N TRP A 38 2.84 9.32 12.15
CA TRP A 38 3.11 8.05 12.82
C TRP A 38 4.57 7.62 12.65
N LEU A 39 5.11 7.72 11.43
CA LEU A 39 6.52 7.39 11.16
C LEU A 39 7.47 8.28 11.95
N ASN A 40 7.23 9.59 11.96
CA ASN A 40 8.06 10.54 12.70
C ASN A 40 8.09 10.22 14.21
N ILE A 41 6.93 9.94 14.81
CA ILE A 41 6.82 9.72 16.26
C ILE A 41 7.28 8.31 16.66
N SER A 42 6.97 7.29 15.86
CA SER A 42 7.30 5.90 16.18
C SER A 42 8.77 5.56 15.93
N MET A 43 9.44 6.29 15.05
CA MET A 43 10.86 6.08 14.73
C MET A 43 11.82 6.91 15.59
N ASP A 44 11.32 7.90 16.35
CA ASP A 44 12.15 8.72 17.23
C ASP A 44 12.72 7.90 18.42
N PRO A 45 14.05 7.71 18.51
CA PRO A 45 14.69 6.92 19.56
C PRO A 45 14.63 7.57 20.95
N ILE A 46 14.36 8.88 21.02
CA ILE A 46 14.27 9.65 22.26
C ILE A 46 12.84 9.55 22.83
N ILE A 47 11.83 9.47 21.96
CA ILE A 47 10.41 9.48 22.34
C ILE A 47 9.81 8.06 22.47
N GLY A 48 10.44 7.05 21.84
CA GLY A 48 9.86 5.72 21.63
C GLY A 48 9.58 4.85 22.87
N THR A 49 10.21 5.10 24.01
CA THR A 49 10.13 4.21 25.19
C THR A 49 9.42 4.88 26.37
N GLY A 50 8.23 4.40 26.74
CA GLY A 50 7.50 4.83 27.96
C GLY A 50 6.47 5.95 27.78
N GLN A 51 6.06 6.27 26.56
CA GLN A 51 5.03 7.26 26.26
C GLN A 51 3.62 6.79 26.66
N SER A 52 2.82 7.69 27.24
CA SER A 52 1.38 7.46 27.41
C SER A 52 0.62 7.55 26.08
N GLN A 53 -0.46 6.79 25.93
CA GLN A 53 -1.31 6.82 24.73
C GLN A 53 -1.80 8.24 24.42
N GLY A 54 -2.18 9.02 25.44
CA GLY A 54 -2.57 10.42 25.28
C GLY A 54 -1.45 11.30 24.73
N GLY A 55 -0.21 11.12 25.22
CA GLY A 55 0.97 11.84 24.73
C GLY A 55 1.31 11.51 23.27
N PHE A 56 1.10 10.26 22.86
CA PHE A 56 1.27 9.85 21.46
C PHE A 56 0.36 10.62 20.52
N TYR A 57 -0.94 10.58 20.78
CA TYR A 57 -1.93 11.23 19.90
C TYR A 57 -1.86 12.74 19.97
N LYS A 58 -1.40 13.32 21.10
CA LYS A 58 -1.11 14.74 21.19
C LYS A 58 -0.02 15.15 20.18
N ARG A 59 1.12 14.45 20.14
CA ARG A 59 2.18 14.74 19.16
C ARG A 59 1.72 14.48 17.73
N MET A 60 0.91 13.45 17.51
CA MET A 60 0.33 13.17 16.19
C MET A 60 -0.57 14.33 15.73
N HIS A 61 -1.35 14.92 16.65
CA HIS A 61 -2.17 16.10 16.36
C HIS A 61 -1.34 17.37 16.14
N GLU A 62 -0.28 17.59 16.91
CA GLU A 62 0.67 18.70 16.70
C GLU A 62 1.34 18.61 15.33
N TYR A 63 1.85 17.42 14.97
CA TYR A 63 2.45 17.17 13.66
C TYR A 63 1.44 17.40 12.53
N PHE A 64 0.22 16.88 12.68
CA PHE A 64 -0.84 17.08 11.69
C PHE A 64 -1.16 18.57 11.51
N ASN A 65 -1.28 19.34 12.61
CA ASN A 65 -1.59 20.77 12.50
C ASN A 65 -0.49 21.57 11.78
N ALA A 66 0.77 21.15 11.91
CA ALA A 66 1.90 21.77 11.22
C ALA A 66 1.97 21.40 9.72
N ASN A 67 1.45 20.23 9.33
CA ASN A 67 1.65 19.67 7.98
C ASN A 67 0.34 19.42 7.20
N LYS A 68 -0.81 19.84 7.75
CA LYS A 68 -2.12 19.59 7.16
C LYS A 68 -2.33 20.37 5.84
N PRO A 69 -3.15 19.84 4.93
CA PRO A 69 -3.65 20.59 3.78
C PRO A 69 -4.39 21.87 4.20
N GLN A 70 -4.35 22.90 3.35
CA GLN A 70 -5.07 24.15 3.62
C GLN A 70 -6.56 23.90 3.88
N GLY A 71 -7.10 24.57 4.89
CA GLY A 71 -8.51 24.45 5.27
C GLY A 71 -8.86 23.19 6.09
N SER A 72 -7.92 22.28 6.35
CA SER A 72 -8.20 21.15 7.25
C SER A 72 -8.22 21.60 8.71
N THR A 73 -9.23 21.17 9.46
CA THR A 73 -9.30 21.32 10.91
C THR A 73 -9.83 20.04 11.53
N ARG A 74 -8.98 19.33 12.27
CA ARG A 74 -9.32 18.06 12.92
C ARG A 74 -9.00 18.13 14.41
N SER A 75 -9.87 17.57 15.23
CA SER A 75 -9.58 17.39 16.66
C SER A 75 -8.61 16.22 16.86
N GLN A 76 -7.89 16.21 17.99
CA GLN A 76 -7.03 15.08 18.35
C GLN A 76 -7.78 13.74 18.33
N ASN A 77 -9.04 13.73 18.81
CA ASN A 77 -9.87 12.52 18.81
C ASN A 77 -10.22 12.07 17.38
N ALA A 78 -10.52 13.00 16.47
CA ALA A 78 -10.76 12.67 15.06
C ALA A 78 -9.53 12.03 14.40
N ILE A 79 -8.34 12.57 14.68
CA ILE A 79 -7.06 12.02 14.21
C ILE A 79 -6.83 10.62 14.78
N GLN A 80 -7.00 10.44 16.09
CA GLN A 80 -6.84 9.15 16.74
C GLN A 80 -7.75 8.09 16.11
N ASN A 81 -9.04 8.39 15.95
CA ASN A 81 -9.99 7.44 15.35
C ASN A 81 -9.66 7.13 13.89
N ARG A 82 -9.24 8.14 13.11
CA ARG A 82 -8.84 7.92 11.71
C ARG A 82 -7.58 7.06 11.63
N TRP A 83 -6.58 7.32 12.46
CA TRP A 83 -5.36 6.52 12.53
C TRP A 83 -5.66 5.06 12.90
N LEU A 84 -6.48 4.82 13.93
CA LEU A 84 -6.87 3.46 14.33
C LEU A 84 -7.59 2.71 13.20
N LEU A 85 -8.42 3.40 12.43
CA LEU A 85 -9.08 2.84 11.25
C LEU A 85 -8.07 2.47 10.16
N ILE A 86 -7.17 3.38 9.80
CA ILE A 86 -6.08 3.12 8.83
C ILE A 86 -5.29 1.90 9.29
N GLN A 87 -4.85 1.89 10.55
CA GLN A 87 -4.04 0.81 11.10
C GLN A 87 -4.78 -0.54 11.02
N LYS A 88 -6.07 -0.58 11.38
CA LYS A 88 -6.89 -1.80 11.29
C LYS A 88 -6.97 -2.32 9.86
N CYS A 89 -7.29 -1.46 8.90
CA CYS A 89 -7.47 -1.85 7.49
C CYS A 89 -6.14 -2.29 6.86
N VAL A 90 -5.06 -1.54 7.10
CA VAL A 90 -3.73 -1.88 6.58
C VAL A 90 -3.22 -3.19 7.18
N ASN A 91 -3.44 -3.45 8.47
CA ASN A 91 -3.08 -4.73 9.09
C ASN A 91 -3.85 -5.91 8.47
N LYS A 92 -5.16 -5.75 8.24
CA LYS A 92 -5.97 -6.77 7.57
C LYS A 92 -5.45 -7.04 6.15
N PHE A 93 -5.14 -5.98 5.40
CA PHE A 93 -4.54 -6.09 4.07
C PHE A 93 -3.21 -6.84 4.09
N CYS A 94 -2.33 -6.52 5.04
CA CYS A 94 -1.06 -7.23 5.22
C CYS A 94 -1.24 -8.73 5.57
N GLY A 95 -2.30 -9.09 6.30
CA GLY A 95 -2.66 -10.49 6.55
C GLY A 95 -3.04 -11.22 5.26
N ILE A 96 -3.83 -10.59 4.40
CA ILE A 96 -4.19 -11.12 3.08
C ILE A 96 -2.97 -11.26 2.18
N LYS A 97 -2.11 -10.23 2.15
CA LYS A 97 -0.81 -10.28 1.47
C LYS A 97 0.02 -11.47 1.90
N SER A 98 0.12 -11.72 3.22
CA SER A 98 0.86 -12.87 3.74
C SER A 98 0.27 -14.21 3.28
N ILE A 99 -1.06 -14.30 3.11
CA ILE A 99 -1.71 -15.51 2.57
C ILE A 99 -1.35 -15.72 1.10
N ILE A 100 -1.38 -14.65 0.29
CA ILE A 100 -1.07 -14.70 -1.14
C ILE A 100 0.42 -15.00 -1.37
N ASP A 101 1.31 -14.36 -0.61
CA ASP A 101 2.75 -14.62 -0.65
C ASP A 101 3.06 -16.10 -0.37
N ARG A 102 2.36 -16.72 0.60
CA ARG A 102 2.50 -18.14 0.94
C ARG A 102 1.98 -19.11 -0.13
N ARG A 103 1.13 -18.66 -1.06
CA ARG A 103 0.62 -19.54 -2.15
C ARG A 103 1.68 -19.84 -3.21
N HIS A 104 2.81 -19.11 -3.23
CA HIS A 104 3.92 -19.34 -4.16
C HIS A 104 3.49 -19.51 -5.63
N GLU A 105 2.45 -18.77 -6.04
CA GLU A 105 1.99 -18.79 -7.43
C GLU A 105 3.11 -18.24 -8.34
N SER A 106 3.67 -19.12 -9.18
CA SER A 106 4.72 -18.79 -10.13
C SER A 106 4.14 -18.01 -11.30
N GLY A 107 4.88 -16.99 -11.78
CA GLY A 107 4.50 -16.22 -12.96
C GLY A 107 3.74 -14.91 -12.72
N LYS A 108 3.36 -14.59 -11.47
CA LYS A 108 2.73 -13.29 -11.13
C LYS A 108 3.77 -12.23 -10.74
N ASN A 109 3.66 -11.06 -11.35
CA ASN A 109 4.44 -9.87 -10.96
C ASN A 109 3.92 -9.30 -9.63
N GLU A 110 4.68 -8.41 -8.99
CA GLU A 110 4.25 -7.75 -7.75
C GLU A 110 2.94 -6.98 -7.91
N ALA A 111 2.73 -6.33 -9.07
CA ALA A 111 1.49 -5.63 -9.38
C ALA A 111 0.28 -6.58 -9.41
N ASP A 112 0.43 -7.74 -10.05
CA ASP A 112 -0.63 -8.76 -10.14
C ASP A 112 -0.97 -9.32 -8.75
N ARG A 113 0.05 -9.50 -7.90
CA ARG A 113 -0.14 -9.92 -6.50
C ARG A 113 -0.88 -8.86 -5.69
N ILE A 114 -0.55 -7.58 -5.84
CA ILE A 114 -1.26 -6.49 -5.16
C ILE A 114 -2.71 -6.42 -5.64
N GLU A 115 -2.98 -6.68 -6.92
CA GLU A 115 -4.35 -6.73 -7.44
C GLU A 115 -5.13 -7.91 -6.85
N ASP A 116 -4.52 -9.10 -6.74
CA ASP A 116 -5.12 -10.23 -6.05
C ASP A 116 -5.38 -9.94 -4.56
N GLU A 117 -4.47 -9.24 -3.89
CA GLU A 117 -4.60 -8.80 -2.49
C GLU A 117 -5.80 -7.87 -2.30
N ILE A 118 -5.94 -6.89 -3.19
CA ILE A 118 -7.08 -5.96 -3.20
C ILE A 118 -8.37 -6.74 -3.47
N ASN A 119 -8.40 -7.56 -4.52
CA ASN A 119 -9.57 -8.37 -4.87
C ASN A 119 -10.01 -9.29 -3.73
N MET A 120 -9.06 -9.86 -2.98
CA MET A 120 -9.38 -10.70 -1.82
C MET A 120 -9.87 -9.89 -0.62
N TYR A 121 -9.38 -8.67 -0.42
CA TYR A 121 -9.87 -7.75 0.61
C TYR A 121 -11.29 -7.25 0.30
N GLU A 122 -11.53 -6.86 -0.95
CA GLU A 122 -12.78 -6.24 -1.42
C GLU A 122 -13.97 -7.20 -1.54
N LYS A 123 -13.76 -8.51 -1.31
CA LYS A 123 -14.85 -9.46 -1.12
C LYS A 123 -15.76 -9.10 0.05
N GLU A 124 -15.21 -8.46 1.08
CA GLU A 124 -15.98 -8.02 2.25
C GLU A 124 -16.26 -6.52 2.21
N GLU A 125 -15.24 -5.68 2.00
CA GLU A 125 -15.38 -4.22 2.01
C GLU A 125 -14.34 -3.52 1.09
N PRO A 126 -14.67 -2.38 0.47
CA PRO A 126 -13.73 -1.64 -0.39
C PRO A 126 -12.44 -1.22 0.33
N PHE A 127 -11.29 -1.43 -0.31
CA PHE A 127 -10.01 -1.07 0.29
C PHE A 127 -9.61 0.36 -0.04
N GLN A 128 -9.97 1.29 0.85
CA GLN A 128 -9.73 2.72 0.65
C GLN A 128 -8.32 3.24 1.04
N PHE A 129 -7.46 2.38 1.59
CA PHE A 129 -6.19 2.77 2.25
C PHE A 129 -4.92 2.27 1.56
N LEU A 130 -4.99 2.00 0.25
CA LEU A 130 -3.84 1.54 -0.52
C LEU A 130 -2.67 2.55 -0.50
N HIS A 131 -2.96 3.85 -0.52
CA HIS A 131 -1.94 4.91 -0.39
C HIS A 131 -1.22 4.85 0.96
N CYS A 132 -1.95 4.61 2.06
CA CYS A 132 -1.37 4.45 3.39
C CYS A 132 -0.47 3.21 3.47
N TRP A 133 -0.94 2.08 2.93
CA TRP A 133 -0.16 0.84 2.92
C TRP A 133 1.15 1.01 2.15
N LYS A 134 1.12 1.66 0.97
CA LYS A 134 2.33 1.94 0.17
C LYS A 134 3.39 2.74 0.92
N ILE A 135 2.99 3.63 1.83
CA ILE A 135 3.92 4.42 2.67
C ILE A 135 4.50 3.58 3.81
N LEU A 136 3.69 2.68 4.39
CA LEU A 136 4.04 1.94 5.61
C LEU A 136 4.78 0.63 5.34
N ARG A 137 4.58 0.00 4.17
CA ARG A 137 5.07 -1.36 3.84
C ARG A 137 6.58 -1.55 3.94
N ASP A 138 7.39 -0.52 3.68
CA ASP A 138 8.85 -0.64 3.64
C ASP A 138 9.50 -0.32 5.00
N GLN A 139 8.70 -0.03 6.04
CA GLN A 139 9.19 0.44 7.33
C GLN A 139 9.38 -0.71 8.31
N ALA A 140 10.64 -0.95 8.74
CA ALA A 140 11.01 -2.10 9.57
C ALA A 140 10.20 -2.22 10.88
N LYS A 141 9.91 -1.11 11.56
CA LYS A 141 9.07 -1.13 12.79
C LYS A 141 7.60 -1.50 12.49
N TRP A 142 7.08 -1.11 11.32
CA TRP A 142 5.73 -1.50 10.90
C TRP A 142 5.68 -3.01 10.64
N ASN A 143 6.66 -3.54 9.92
CA ASN A 143 6.77 -4.97 9.60
C ASN A 143 7.00 -5.83 10.85
N ASN A 144 7.83 -5.39 11.80
CA ASN A 144 8.04 -6.10 13.07
C ASN A 144 6.77 -6.17 13.93
N LYS A 145 6.02 -5.07 14.03
CA LYS A 145 4.74 -5.03 14.76
C LYS A 145 3.67 -5.92 14.12
N LEU A 146 3.69 -6.01 12.79
CA LEU A 146 2.81 -6.90 12.03
C LEU A 146 3.19 -8.38 12.24
N LEU A 147 4.49 -8.71 12.28
CA LEU A 147 4.99 -10.05 12.60
C LEU A 147 4.58 -10.50 14.01
N GLU A 148 4.64 -9.61 15.00
CA GLU A 148 4.16 -9.88 16.36
C GLU A 148 2.65 -10.20 16.38
N LEU A 149 1.84 -9.43 15.65
CA LEU A 149 0.38 -9.65 15.56
C LEU A 149 0.02 -10.95 14.80
N ASN A 150 0.81 -11.33 13.81
CA ASN A 150 0.58 -12.56 13.03
C ASN A 150 1.00 -13.82 13.81
N ASN A 151 2.01 -13.72 14.69
CA ASN A 151 2.48 -14.84 15.51
C ASN A 151 1.72 -15.01 16.84
N SER A 152 0.92 -14.03 17.27
CA SER A 152 0.17 -14.08 18.54
C SER A 152 -1.24 -14.69 18.42
N GLY A 153 -1.65 -15.15 17.24
CA GLY A 153 -2.93 -15.85 17.00
C GLY A 153 -3.09 -17.25 17.65
N GLY A 154 -2.28 -17.59 18.66
CA GLY A 154 -2.25 -18.91 19.29
C GLY A 154 -2.36 -18.94 20.82
N LYS A 155 -2.78 -17.85 21.48
CA LYS A 155 -3.04 -17.88 22.93
C LYS A 155 -4.44 -17.38 23.24
N THR A 156 -5.35 -18.33 23.39
CA THR A 156 -6.64 -18.14 24.05
C THR A 156 -6.42 -17.71 25.50
N ASN A 157 -6.99 -16.56 25.86
CA ASN A 157 -7.21 -16.16 27.24
C ASN A 157 -8.35 -17.02 27.82
N GLU A 158 -8.11 -17.69 28.94
CA GLU A 158 -9.16 -18.00 29.91
C GLU A 158 -8.76 -17.36 31.23
N ASP A 159 -9.62 -16.45 31.70
CA ASP A 159 -9.61 -15.87 33.03
C ASP A 159 -10.83 -16.40 33.81
N ASN A 160 -10.57 -16.93 35.01
CA ASN A 160 -11.35 -16.96 36.26
C ASN A 160 -12.80 -17.48 36.31
N VAL A 161 -13.08 -18.46 37.21
CA VAL A 161 -14.11 -18.37 38.30
C VAL A 161 -13.75 -19.31 39.49
N ASP A 162 -14.02 -18.80 40.71
CA ASP A 162 -13.99 -19.31 42.10
C ASP A 162 -14.37 -20.79 42.44
N GLY A 163 -13.88 -21.27 43.61
CA GLY A 163 -14.02 -22.63 44.23
C GLY A 163 -15.38 -22.97 44.89
N PRO A 164 -15.51 -23.86 45.93
CA PRO A 164 -14.52 -24.54 46.82
C PRO A 164 -14.78 -26.07 47.16
N GLY A 165 -13.85 -26.72 47.91
CA GLY A 165 -14.19 -27.74 48.95
C GLY A 165 -13.46 -29.12 49.01
N CYS A 166 -12.69 -29.34 50.11
CA CYS A 166 -12.31 -30.57 50.89
C CYS A 166 -11.93 -31.90 50.19
N GLU A 167 -11.03 -32.80 50.67
CA GLU A 167 -10.19 -33.08 51.86
C GLU A 167 -9.40 -34.38 51.48
N GLY A 168 -8.20 -34.75 51.95
CA GLY A 168 -7.30 -34.20 52.96
C GLY A 168 -5.92 -34.92 52.99
N GLN A 169 -4.94 -34.21 53.59
CA GLN A 169 -3.83 -34.58 54.51
C GLN A 169 -2.91 -35.81 54.29
N LEU A 170 -1.57 -35.84 54.58
CA LEU A 170 -0.40 -34.97 54.96
C LEU A 170 0.85 -35.92 55.04
N PRO A 171 2.15 -35.56 55.33
CA PRO A 171 2.69 -34.34 55.95
C PRO A 171 3.98 -33.66 55.37
N SER A 172 4.00 -32.33 55.51
CA SER A 172 5.05 -31.35 55.95
C SER A 172 6.58 -31.60 55.86
N GLU A 173 7.32 -30.68 55.21
CA GLU A 173 8.40 -29.84 55.79
C GLU A 173 8.64 -28.54 54.97
N ASN A 174 9.14 -27.50 55.65
CA ASN A 174 9.13 -26.07 55.33
C ASN A 174 10.01 -25.61 54.13
N ASN A 175 9.51 -24.66 53.32
CA ASN A 175 10.36 -23.66 52.66
C ASN A 175 9.59 -22.37 52.35
N VAL A 176 10.08 -21.27 52.92
CA VAL A 176 9.58 -19.90 52.76
C VAL A 176 10.10 -19.36 51.42
N HIS A 177 9.20 -19.05 50.48
CA HIS A 177 9.58 -18.33 49.26
C HIS A 177 9.74 -16.83 49.54
N ASP A 178 10.98 -16.36 49.50
CA ASP A 178 11.35 -14.95 49.64
C ASP A 178 11.17 -14.16 48.32
N ARG A 179 10.87 -12.86 48.46
CA ARG A 179 10.61 -11.87 47.39
C ARG A 179 11.82 -11.68 46.42
N PRO A 180 11.61 -11.22 45.17
CA PRO A 180 12.69 -11.05 44.20
C PRO A 180 13.65 -9.88 44.54
N GLU A 181 14.90 -10.05 44.13
CA GLU A 181 16.06 -9.26 44.52
C GLU A 181 16.02 -7.81 43.99
N GLY A 182 16.40 -6.85 44.86
CA GLY A 182 16.33 -5.43 44.59
C GLY A 182 17.45 -4.89 43.68
N ARG A 183 17.08 -3.91 42.84
CA ARG A 183 17.87 -3.16 41.82
C ARG A 183 19.32 -2.77 42.20
N ASN A 184 19.65 -2.62 43.48
CA ASN A 184 20.98 -2.21 43.93
C ASN A 184 22.00 -3.37 43.99
N SER A 185 21.56 -4.62 44.13
CA SER A 185 22.43 -5.81 44.12
C SER A 185 22.89 -6.15 42.69
N ALA A 186 21.96 -6.16 41.73
CA ALA A 186 22.22 -6.43 40.32
C ALA A 186 23.24 -5.43 39.70
N LYS A 187 23.21 -4.16 40.12
CA LYS A 187 24.13 -3.13 39.62
C LYS A 187 25.58 -3.34 40.08
N ARG A 188 25.81 -4.00 41.21
CA ARG A 188 27.17 -4.32 41.70
C ARG A 188 27.79 -5.52 40.99
N ARG A 189 26.98 -6.44 40.46
CA ARG A 189 27.45 -7.60 39.68
C ARG A 189 27.93 -7.19 38.27
N ASN A 190 27.21 -6.29 37.59
CA ASN A 190 27.55 -5.87 36.23
C ASN A 190 28.90 -5.11 36.13
N ARG A 191 29.36 -4.46 37.22
CA ARG A 191 30.65 -3.76 37.22
C ARG A 191 31.87 -4.71 37.32
N ARG A 192 31.66 -5.98 37.69
CA ARG A 192 32.74 -6.99 37.79
C ARG A 192 32.89 -7.85 36.53
N GLU A 193 31.94 -7.78 35.61
CA GLU A 193 31.87 -8.66 34.43
C GLU A 193 32.36 -7.97 33.14
N SER A 194 32.67 -6.66 33.17
CA SER A 194 32.96 -5.86 31.98
C SER A 194 34.41 -5.91 31.47
N GLU A 195 35.29 -6.74 32.03
CA GLU A 195 36.72 -6.76 31.64
C GLU A 195 37.13 -8.00 30.82
N SER A 196 36.22 -8.95 30.52
CA SER A 196 36.58 -10.22 29.87
C SER A 196 35.80 -10.61 28.59
N SER A 197 34.84 -9.81 28.11
CA SER A 197 33.96 -10.19 26.97
C SER A 197 34.16 -9.39 25.67
N SER A 198 35.19 -8.55 25.57
CA SER A 198 35.36 -7.62 24.44
C SER A 198 35.65 -8.29 23.08
N SER A 199 36.29 -9.45 23.05
CA SER A 199 36.72 -10.10 21.79
C SER A 199 35.57 -10.75 21.04
N THR A 200 34.68 -11.46 21.76
CA THR A 200 33.57 -12.21 21.16
C THR A 200 32.47 -11.27 20.66
N ALA A 201 32.25 -10.15 21.35
CA ALA A 201 31.28 -9.13 20.92
C ALA A 201 31.71 -8.44 19.61
N PHE A 202 33.01 -8.20 19.42
CA PHE A 202 33.55 -7.58 18.21
C PHE A 202 33.42 -8.50 16.98
N GLU A 203 33.73 -9.81 17.11
CA GLU A 203 33.57 -10.77 16.01
C GLU A 203 32.11 -10.94 15.57
N VAL A 204 31.16 -10.90 16.50
CA VAL A 204 29.73 -10.99 16.18
C VAL A 204 29.29 -9.75 15.40
N LEU A 205 29.74 -8.55 15.78
CA LEU A 205 29.43 -7.31 15.06
C LEU A 205 30.04 -7.30 13.65
N GLN A 206 31.27 -7.81 13.47
CA GLN A 206 31.91 -7.93 12.17
C GLN A 206 31.12 -8.88 11.24
N ARG A 207 30.72 -10.06 11.73
CA ARG A 207 29.89 -11.00 10.94
C ARG A 207 28.53 -10.42 10.57
N ILE A 208 27.92 -9.62 11.46
CA ILE A 208 26.65 -8.93 11.16
C ILE A 208 26.86 -7.89 10.04
N HIS A 209 27.96 -7.13 10.08
CA HIS A 209 28.28 -6.15 9.04
C HIS A 209 28.54 -6.83 7.69
N ASP A 210 29.39 -7.85 7.65
CA ASP A 210 29.74 -8.58 6.42
C ASP A 210 28.52 -9.30 5.83
N SER A 211 27.63 -9.84 6.68
CA SER A 211 26.37 -10.46 6.25
C SER A 211 25.41 -9.43 5.67
N ARG A 212 25.36 -8.22 6.26
CA ARG A 212 24.53 -7.12 5.77
C ARG A 212 24.97 -6.63 4.40
N GLU A 213 26.28 -6.44 4.19
CA GLU A 213 26.84 -6.02 2.91
C GLU A 213 26.60 -7.07 1.81
N LYS A 214 26.80 -8.36 2.13
CA LYS A 214 26.49 -9.46 1.21
C LYS A 214 25.01 -9.54 0.84
N ASN A 215 24.12 -9.24 1.78
CA ASN A 215 22.68 -9.23 1.49
C ASN A 215 22.30 -8.01 0.62
N GLN A 216 22.90 -6.84 0.86
CA GLN A 216 22.70 -5.65 0.03
C GLN A 216 23.15 -5.89 -1.42
N LEU A 217 24.32 -6.49 -1.63
CA LEU A 217 24.81 -6.81 -2.98
C LEU A 217 23.87 -7.77 -3.74
N LYS A 218 23.32 -8.78 -3.03
CA LYS A 218 22.35 -9.71 -3.64
C LYS A 218 21.03 -9.01 -3.98
N GLU A 219 20.58 -8.09 -3.14
CA GLU A 219 19.39 -7.28 -3.41
C GLU A 219 19.61 -6.35 -4.60
N GLU A 220 20.78 -5.71 -4.71
CA GLU A 220 21.15 -4.88 -5.86
C GLU A 220 21.24 -5.68 -7.16
N GLU A 221 21.86 -6.86 -7.13
CA GLU A 221 21.95 -7.75 -8.29
C GLU A 221 20.55 -8.23 -8.74
N GLN A 222 19.68 -8.59 -7.79
CA GLN A 222 18.29 -8.94 -8.09
C GLN A 222 17.51 -7.77 -8.68
N LEU A 223 17.68 -6.57 -8.12
CA LEU A 223 17.04 -5.36 -8.65
C LEU A 223 17.50 -5.06 -10.08
N GLN A 224 18.81 -5.17 -10.34
CA GLN A 224 19.38 -4.95 -11.66
C GLN A 224 18.87 -5.97 -12.68
N GLN A 225 18.74 -7.24 -12.29
CA GLN A 225 18.15 -8.27 -13.15
C GLN A 225 16.66 -8.01 -13.44
N ILE A 226 15.90 -7.49 -12.47
CA ILE A 226 14.50 -7.09 -12.66
C ILE A 226 14.39 -5.91 -13.63
N LEU A 227 15.25 -4.90 -13.49
CA LEU A 227 15.27 -3.73 -14.36
C LEU A 227 15.60 -4.14 -15.81
N ASN A 228 16.63 -4.94 -16.02
CA ASN A 228 17.00 -5.43 -17.35
C ASN A 228 15.84 -6.18 -18.03
N ARG A 229 15.16 -7.07 -17.29
CA ARG A 229 13.97 -7.79 -17.81
C ARG A 229 12.81 -6.84 -18.14
N LYS A 230 12.61 -5.78 -17.34
CA LYS A 230 11.58 -4.77 -17.62
C LYS A 230 11.91 -3.97 -18.87
N ASP A 231 13.16 -3.56 -19.03
CA ASP A 231 13.62 -2.81 -20.20
C ASP A 231 13.53 -3.66 -21.47
N GLU A 232 13.93 -4.94 -21.42
CA GLU A 232 13.74 -5.90 -22.51
C GLU A 232 12.27 -6.07 -22.89
N LYS A 233 11.39 -6.23 -21.89
CA LYS A 233 9.94 -6.34 -22.13
C LYS A 233 9.36 -5.07 -22.76
N LEU A 234 9.79 -3.89 -22.30
CA LEU A 234 9.37 -2.61 -22.87
C LEU A 234 9.88 -2.44 -24.30
N ASN A 235 11.09 -2.91 -24.60
CA ASN A 235 11.63 -2.88 -25.96
C ASN A 235 10.83 -3.79 -26.90
N LEU A 236 10.60 -5.04 -26.50
CA LEU A 236 9.78 -5.99 -27.27
C LEU A 236 8.36 -5.46 -27.49
N GLN A 237 7.75 -4.84 -26.47
CA GLN A 237 6.42 -4.27 -26.60
C GLN A 237 6.37 -3.12 -27.62
N ARG A 238 7.34 -2.19 -27.56
CA ARG A 238 7.46 -1.11 -28.56
C ARG A 238 7.68 -1.64 -29.97
N GLU A 239 8.47 -2.69 -30.11
CA GLU A 239 8.73 -3.32 -31.41
C GLU A 239 7.48 -3.99 -31.98
N VAL A 240 6.73 -4.72 -31.16
CA VAL A 240 5.43 -5.31 -31.54
C VAL A 240 4.42 -4.22 -31.92
N GLU A 241 4.34 -3.12 -31.17
CA GLU A 241 3.46 -2.00 -31.50
C GLU A 241 3.84 -1.34 -32.84
N HIS A 242 5.14 -1.13 -33.07
CA HIS A 242 5.63 -0.57 -34.33
C HIS A 242 5.36 -1.52 -35.52
N GLU A 243 5.57 -2.82 -35.35
CA GLU A 243 5.28 -3.82 -36.38
C GLU A 243 3.78 -3.92 -36.68
N LEU A 244 2.94 -3.88 -35.64
CA LEU A 244 1.49 -3.88 -35.80
C LEU A 244 1.01 -2.65 -36.56
N LEU A 245 1.53 -1.48 -36.22
CA LEU A 245 1.22 -0.23 -36.92
C LEU A 245 1.68 -0.28 -38.39
N ALA A 246 2.87 -0.83 -38.66
CA ALA A 246 3.36 -1.01 -40.02
C ALA A 246 2.45 -1.93 -40.84
N LYS A 247 2.03 -3.08 -40.29
CA LYS A 247 1.08 -4.00 -40.93
C LYS A 247 -0.29 -3.35 -41.14
N GLN A 248 -0.77 -2.56 -40.20
CA GLN A 248 -2.03 -1.83 -40.33
C GLN A 248 -1.96 -0.77 -41.43
N ASN A 249 -0.88 0.01 -41.49
CA ASN A 249 -0.64 0.99 -42.54
C ASN A 249 -0.54 0.31 -43.92
N GLU A 250 0.14 -0.82 -44.01
CA GLU A 250 0.23 -1.61 -45.26
C GLU A 250 -1.15 -2.13 -45.69
N ALA A 251 -1.96 -2.65 -44.76
CA ALA A 251 -3.31 -3.11 -45.05
C ALA A 251 -4.23 -1.95 -45.51
N GLN A 252 -4.10 -0.77 -44.90
CA GLN A 252 -4.82 0.43 -45.34
C GLN A 252 -4.39 0.86 -46.74
N LEU A 253 -3.09 0.86 -47.02
CA LEU A 253 -2.55 1.16 -48.35
C LEU A 253 -3.09 0.17 -49.39
N LEU A 254 -3.05 -1.14 -49.10
CA LEU A 254 -3.62 -2.18 -49.98
C LEU A 254 -5.11 -1.96 -50.23
N THR A 255 -5.87 -1.58 -49.22
CA THR A 255 -7.31 -1.30 -49.35
C THR A 255 -7.56 -0.07 -50.23
N ALA A 256 -6.79 1.00 -50.03
CA ALA A 256 -6.87 2.21 -50.85
C ALA A 256 -6.48 1.95 -52.31
N GLU A 257 -5.39 1.21 -52.52
CA GLU A 257 -4.92 0.79 -53.86
C GLU A 257 -5.97 -0.10 -54.55
N ALA A 258 -6.56 -1.06 -53.85
CA ALA A 258 -7.63 -1.89 -54.39
C ALA A 258 -8.86 -1.05 -54.78
N GLY A 259 -9.21 -0.05 -53.98
CA GLY A 259 -10.26 0.92 -54.31
C GLY A 259 -9.97 1.67 -55.61
N ILE A 260 -8.75 2.17 -55.78
CA ILE A 260 -8.30 2.87 -57.00
C ILE A 260 -8.31 1.93 -58.23
N MET A 261 -7.84 0.70 -58.07
CA MET A 261 -7.82 -0.31 -59.14
C MET A 261 -9.22 -0.78 -59.56
N ALA A 262 -10.21 -0.70 -58.67
CA ALA A 262 -11.60 -1.06 -58.95
C ALA A 262 -12.43 0.05 -59.62
N VAL A 263 -11.88 1.27 -59.75
CA VAL A 263 -12.59 2.39 -60.39
C VAL A 263 -12.80 2.13 -61.88
N ASP A 264 -14.06 2.15 -62.31
CA ASP A 264 -14.49 2.02 -63.70
C ASP A 264 -14.29 3.33 -64.48
N LEU A 265 -13.28 3.36 -65.37
CA LEU A 265 -12.86 4.53 -66.12
C LEU A 265 -13.90 5.08 -67.12
N GLU A 266 -14.95 4.32 -67.43
CA GLU A 266 -16.04 4.78 -68.31
C GLU A 266 -17.09 5.59 -67.55
N LYS A 267 -17.17 5.41 -66.22
CA LYS A 267 -18.13 6.09 -65.35
C LYS A 267 -17.54 7.31 -64.62
N VAL A 268 -16.24 7.53 -64.75
CA VAL A 268 -15.53 8.67 -64.15
C VAL A 268 -15.67 9.92 -65.04
N ALA A 269 -15.75 11.10 -64.41
CA ALA A 269 -15.80 12.36 -65.13
C ALA A 269 -14.57 12.54 -66.06
N PRO A 270 -14.73 13.06 -67.30
CA PRO A 270 -13.65 13.08 -68.29
C PRO A 270 -12.34 13.72 -67.80
N HIS A 271 -12.43 14.77 -66.98
CA HIS A 271 -11.27 15.49 -66.43
C HIS A 271 -10.50 14.72 -65.34
N LEU A 272 -11.07 13.66 -64.75
CA LEU A 272 -10.41 12.82 -63.74
C LEU A 272 -9.90 11.50 -64.32
N LYS A 273 -10.23 11.18 -65.58
CA LYS A 273 -9.90 9.89 -66.19
C LYS A 273 -8.40 9.66 -66.28
N ASP A 274 -7.65 10.66 -66.72
CA ASP A 274 -6.18 10.60 -66.83
C ASP A 274 -5.50 10.45 -65.46
N TYR A 275 -6.08 11.04 -64.42
CA TYR A 275 -5.61 10.91 -63.04
C TYR A 275 -5.70 9.45 -62.55
N TYR A 276 -6.86 8.80 -62.70
CA TYR A 276 -7.02 7.42 -62.26
C TYR A 276 -6.21 6.43 -63.12
N ILE A 277 -6.08 6.68 -64.43
CA ILE A 277 -5.20 5.88 -65.31
C ILE A 277 -3.75 5.94 -64.83
N GLY A 278 -3.26 7.14 -64.49
CA GLY A 278 -1.91 7.33 -63.96
C GLY A 278 -1.71 6.59 -62.64
N MET A 279 -2.65 6.74 -61.69
CA MET A 279 -2.58 6.05 -60.40
C MET A 279 -2.61 4.53 -60.52
N GLN A 280 -3.49 3.98 -61.36
CA GLN A 280 -3.56 2.53 -61.58
C GLN A 280 -2.24 1.99 -62.16
N ARG A 281 -1.63 2.71 -63.10
CA ARG A 281 -0.31 2.35 -63.66
C ARG A 281 0.79 2.37 -62.60
N GLU A 282 0.85 3.43 -61.81
CA GLU A 282 1.87 3.57 -60.76
C GLU A 282 1.75 2.48 -59.70
N ILE A 283 0.52 2.11 -59.30
CA ILE A 283 0.27 1.00 -58.38
C ILE A 283 0.74 -0.33 -59.00
N MET A 284 0.40 -0.60 -60.27
CA MET A 284 0.85 -1.80 -60.96
C MET A 284 2.39 -1.88 -61.04
N GLU A 285 3.05 -0.78 -61.39
CA GLU A 285 4.52 -0.70 -61.45
C GLU A 285 5.17 -0.92 -60.09
N ARG A 286 4.65 -0.27 -59.02
CA ARG A 286 5.14 -0.42 -57.64
C ARG A 286 5.00 -1.85 -57.13
N ARG A 287 3.96 -2.56 -57.57
CA ARG A 287 3.70 -3.98 -57.25
C ARG A 287 4.43 -4.96 -58.20
N GLY A 288 5.23 -4.45 -59.14
CA GLY A 288 6.06 -5.26 -60.04
C GLY A 288 5.35 -5.75 -61.32
N PHE A 289 4.11 -5.32 -61.56
CA PHE A 289 3.38 -5.60 -62.80
C PHE A 289 3.74 -4.53 -63.84
N LYS A 290 4.82 -4.77 -64.61
CA LYS A 290 5.13 -3.95 -65.78
C LYS A 290 4.17 -4.32 -66.91
N SER A 291 3.40 -3.36 -67.40
CA SER A 291 2.71 -3.52 -68.68
C SER A 291 3.77 -3.65 -69.76
N SER A 292 3.91 -4.83 -70.36
CA SER A 292 4.63 -4.99 -71.62
C SER A 292 3.92 -4.13 -72.66
N SER A 293 4.43 -2.91 -72.87
CA SER A 293 4.14 -2.17 -74.09
C SER A 293 4.64 -3.04 -75.24
N SER A 294 3.71 -3.68 -75.93
CA SER A 294 3.93 -4.32 -77.21
C SER A 294 4.62 -3.31 -78.14
N ASN A 295 5.94 -3.47 -78.31
CA ASN A 295 6.62 -2.95 -79.48
C ASN A 295 6.16 -3.80 -80.67
N ASN A 296 5.08 -3.37 -81.33
CA ASN A 296 4.82 -3.77 -82.70
C ASN A 296 5.77 -2.97 -83.60
N ALA A 297 6.78 -3.66 -84.12
CA ALA A 297 7.46 -3.33 -85.37
C ALA A 297 7.58 -4.64 -86.17
#